data_AF-A0A7Z9H715-F1
#
_entry.id   AF-A0A7Z9H715-F1
#
_cell.length_a   1.000
_cell.length_b   1.000
_cell.length_c   1.000
_cell.angle_alpha   90.00
_cell.angle_beta   90.00
_cell.angle_gamma   90.00
#
_symmetry.space_group_name_H-M   'P 1'
#
loop_
_entity.id
_entity.type
_entity.pdbx_description
1 polymer ?
#
loop_
_entity_poly.entity_id
_entity_poly.type
_entity_poly.pdbx_seq_one_letter_code
_entity_poly.pdbx_strand_id
1 'polypeptide(L)'
;MTDDDDLFDLLIRAIEEGDSDLSLTLARKLEPRAANPEDILIIAAGYIDGGDPTRALKLLGNLDGIPLEPQNEMQYWMMVGEVNYILGNPEEALVVFSRVSPINSSDEADLHWWRGLCHDHIGDRARAELCFQKGTETDPGLPSPAIISEKEAFELVGEVIAELPDAIRKELDEVPVVIEDLPPLEVIRSSLGEVHPDILGLYTGQSLQERSWLDAGWAPSSIHIFRRNLERATLDEDQLREEIRITLLHELGHHFGLDEEDLDQLGLA
;
A
#
# COMPACT_ATOMS: atom_id res chain seq x y z
N MET A 1 -23.44 -26.03 -7.39
CA MET A 1 -22.18 -26.21 -6.65
C MET A 1 -21.09 -25.99 -7.68
N THR A 2 -20.44 -24.84 -7.64
CA THR A 2 -19.16 -24.63 -8.33
C THR A 2 -18.15 -25.58 -7.68
N ASP A 3 -17.28 -26.21 -8.47
CA ASP A 3 -16.24 -27.09 -7.93
C ASP A 3 -15.25 -26.27 -7.07
N ASP A 4 -14.53 -26.89 -6.15
CA ASP A 4 -13.55 -26.16 -5.33
C ASP A 4 -12.35 -25.72 -6.19
N ASP A 5 -11.94 -26.53 -7.18
CA ASP A 5 -10.91 -26.16 -8.16
C ASP A 5 -11.31 -24.90 -8.97
N ASP A 6 -12.58 -24.82 -9.38
CA ASP A 6 -13.11 -23.63 -10.09
C ASP A 6 -13.01 -22.35 -9.23
N LEU A 7 -13.06 -22.48 -7.90
CA LEU A 7 -13.00 -21.34 -6.98
C LEU A 7 -11.56 -20.88 -6.74
N PHE A 8 -10.58 -21.79 -6.70
CA PHE A 8 -9.16 -21.41 -6.65
C PHE A 8 -8.74 -20.70 -7.93
N ASP A 9 -9.12 -21.21 -9.10
CA ASP A 9 -8.87 -20.55 -10.39
C ASP A 9 -9.56 -19.18 -10.50
N LEU A 10 -10.71 -19.02 -9.84
CA LEU A 10 -11.38 -17.72 -9.78
C LEU A 10 -10.67 -16.76 -8.83
N LEU A 11 -10.14 -17.24 -7.70
CA LEU A 11 -9.37 -16.42 -6.77
C LEU A 11 -8.08 -15.93 -7.41
N ILE A 12 -7.35 -16.81 -8.10
CA ILE A 12 -6.11 -16.42 -8.82
C ILE A 12 -6.41 -15.31 -9.83
N ARG A 13 -7.47 -15.45 -10.62
CA ARG A 13 -7.86 -14.42 -11.59
C ARG A 13 -8.29 -13.11 -10.93
N ALA A 14 -9.01 -13.17 -9.81
CA ALA A 14 -9.40 -11.97 -9.07
C ALA A 14 -8.16 -11.17 -8.61
N ILE A 15 -7.14 -11.87 -8.10
CA ILE A 15 -5.86 -11.27 -7.71
C ILE A 15 -5.14 -10.67 -8.93
N GLU A 16 -5.07 -11.41 -10.04
CA GLU A 16 -4.42 -10.94 -11.28
C GLU A 16 -5.13 -9.72 -11.89
N GLU A 17 -6.45 -9.61 -11.72
CA GLU A 17 -7.27 -8.50 -12.21
C GLU A 17 -7.34 -7.33 -11.21
N GLY A 18 -6.83 -7.50 -9.99
CA GLY A 18 -6.88 -6.49 -8.91
C GLY A 18 -8.29 -6.29 -8.32
N ASP A 19 -9.16 -7.29 -8.40
CA ASP A 19 -10.49 -7.25 -7.78
C ASP A 19 -10.39 -7.64 -6.29
N SER A 20 -9.89 -6.70 -5.47
CA SER A 20 -9.60 -6.91 -4.05
C SER A 20 -10.82 -7.40 -3.25
N ASP A 21 -12.03 -6.92 -3.57
CA ASP A 21 -13.28 -7.33 -2.91
C ASP A 21 -13.62 -8.79 -3.20
N LEU A 22 -13.48 -9.20 -4.46
CA LEU A 22 -13.70 -10.58 -4.86
C LEU A 22 -12.60 -11.49 -4.28
N SER A 23 -11.34 -11.07 -4.31
CA SER A 23 -10.21 -11.77 -3.70
C SER A 23 -10.46 -12.05 -2.21
N LEU A 24 -10.84 -11.04 -1.44
CA LEU A 24 -11.15 -11.17 -0.01
C LEU A 24 -12.33 -12.13 0.22
N THR A 25 -13.38 -12.01 -0.59
CA THR A 25 -14.58 -12.84 -0.50
C THR A 25 -14.25 -14.31 -0.77
N LEU A 26 -13.45 -14.59 -1.81
CA LEU A 26 -13.06 -15.94 -2.19
C LEU A 26 -12.06 -16.54 -1.18
N ALA A 27 -11.08 -15.77 -0.71
CA ALA A 27 -10.14 -16.20 0.32
C ALA A 27 -10.87 -16.68 1.58
N ARG A 28 -11.85 -15.90 2.08
CA ARG A 28 -12.69 -16.28 3.24
C ARG A 28 -13.50 -17.56 3.01
N LYS A 29 -13.98 -17.76 1.78
CA LYS A 29 -14.76 -18.94 1.41
C LYS A 29 -13.91 -20.20 1.28
N LEU A 30 -12.67 -20.05 0.81
CA LEU A 30 -11.73 -21.14 0.55
C LEU A 30 -10.93 -21.53 1.80
N GLU A 31 -10.73 -20.62 2.77
CA GLU A 31 -9.93 -20.90 3.97
C GLU A 31 -10.31 -22.22 4.70
N PRO A 32 -11.60 -22.54 4.94
CA PRO A 32 -11.97 -23.79 5.62
C PRO A 32 -11.69 -25.07 4.80
N ARG A 33 -11.28 -24.92 3.53
CA ARG A 33 -11.08 -25.99 2.55
C ARG A 33 -9.62 -26.21 2.19
N ALA A 34 -8.71 -25.37 2.70
CA ALA A 34 -7.28 -25.52 2.48
C ALA A 34 -6.82 -26.92 2.91
N ALA A 35 -6.30 -27.71 1.97
CA ALA A 35 -5.92 -29.10 2.18
C ALA A 35 -4.40 -29.31 2.14
N ASN A 36 -3.68 -28.40 1.48
CA ASN A 36 -2.23 -28.49 1.27
C ASN A 36 -1.55 -27.10 1.35
N PRO A 37 -0.21 -27.03 1.33
CA PRO A 37 0.51 -25.76 1.40
C PRO A 37 0.25 -24.79 0.24
N GLU A 38 0.02 -25.29 -0.98
CA GLU A 38 -0.26 -24.45 -2.15
C GLU A 38 -1.61 -23.73 -1.99
N ASP A 39 -2.64 -24.42 -1.51
CA ASP A 39 -3.94 -23.81 -1.18
C ASP A 39 -3.77 -22.67 -0.16
N ILE A 40 -2.94 -22.90 0.88
CA ILE A 40 -2.65 -21.89 1.91
C ILE A 40 -2.00 -20.65 1.30
N LEU A 41 -1.03 -20.82 0.39
CA LEU A 41 -0.36 -19.71 -0.28
C LEU A 41 -1.33 -18.92 -1.17
N ILE A 42 -2.17 -19.60 -1.96
CA ILE A 42 -3.17 -18.93 -2.82
C ILE A 42 -4.18 -18.15 -1.97
N ILE A 43 -4.68 -18.75 -0.89
CA ILE A 43 -5.65 -18.09 0.00
C ILE A 43 -5.01 -16.91 0.74
N ALA A 44 -3.76 -17.06 1.19
CA ALA A 44 -3.03 -15.97 1.82
C ALA A 44 -2.81 -14.80 0.84
N ALA A 45 -2.52 -15.08 -0.44
CA ALA A 45 -2.40 -14.04 -1.47
C ALA A 45 -3.72 -13.28 -1.64
N GLY A 46 -4.85 -14.00 -1.65
CA GLY A 46 -6.18 -13.37 -1.67
C GLY A 46 -6.49 -12.49 -0.45
N TYR A 47 -5.96 -12.85 0.72
CA TYR A 47 -6.07 -11.98 1.91
C TYR A 47 -5.16 -10.76 1.84
N ILE A 48 -3.97 -10.86 1.25
CA ILE A 48 -3.07 -9.72 1.05
C ILE A 48 -3.70 -8.72 0.08
N ASP A 49 -4.08 -9.20 -1.12
CA ASP A 49 -4.75 -8.41 -2.15
C ASP A 49 -6.07 -7.80 -1.66
N GLY A 50 -6.82 -8.57 -0.86
CA GLY A 50 -8.07 -8.13 -0.25
C GLY A 50 -7.94 -7.25 1.00
N GLY A 51 -6.74 -6.79 1.37
CA GLY A 51 -6.54 -5.86 2.49
C GLY A 51 -6.72 -6.46 3.90
N ASP A 52 -6.54 -7.77 4.08
CA ASP A 52 -6.52 -8.44 5.39
C ASP A 52 -5.16 -9.13 5.66
N PRO A 53 -4.06 -8.34 5.74
CA PRO A 53 -2.71 -8.87 5.94
C PRO A 53 -2.56 -9.60 7.28
N THR A 54 -3.33 -9.21 8.29
CA THR A 54 -3.34 -9.90 9.60
C THR A 54 -3.85 -11.33 9.46
N ARG A 55 -4.91 -11.56 8.68
CA ARG A 55 -5.39 -12.92 8.41
C ARG A 55 -4.43 -13.70 7.54
N ALA A 56 -3.84 -13.07 6.52
CA ALA A 56 -2.80 -13.68 5.69
C ALA A 56 -1.63 -14.18 6.55
N LEU A 57 -1.08 -13.35 7.44
CA LEU A 57 0.03 -13.73 8.32
C LEU A 57 -0.31 -14.94 9.19
N LYS A 58 -1.51 -14.94 9.77
CA LYS A 58 -1.98 -16.04 10.61
C LYS A 58 -2.08 -17.35 9.82
N LEU A 59 -2.56 -17.28 8.58
CA LEU A 59 -2.70 -18.45 7.72
C LEU A 59 -1.33 -18.99 7.29
N LEU A 60 -0.41 -18.10 6.88
CA LEU A 60 0.97 -18.43 6.54
C LEU A 60 1.71 -19.10 7.71
N GLY A 61 1.44 -18.69 8.95
CA GLY A 61 2.02 -19.32 10.15
C GLY A 61 1.68 -20.81 10.30
N ASN A 62 0.67 -21.34 9.60
CA ASN A 62 0.41 -22.78 9.58
C ASN A 62 1.46 -23.58 8.77
N LEU A 63 2.29 -22.90 7.97
CA LEU A 63 3.39 -23.49 7.21
C LEU A 63 4.72 -23.47 7.96
N ASP A 64 4.78 -22.89 9.16
CA ASP A 64 6.01 -22.76 9.93
C ASP A 64 6.66 -24.12 10.21
N GLY A 65 7.86 -24.30 9.66
CA GLY A 65 8.65 -25.54 9.81
C GLY A 65 8.17 -26.70 8.93
N ILE A 66 7.18 -26.49 8.06
CA ILE A 66 6.78 -27.45 7.03
C ILE A 66 7.78 -27.33 5.86
N PRO A 67 8.43 -28.43 5.41
CA PRO A 67 9.25 -28.41 4.21
C PRO A 67 8.38 -28.13 2.98
N LEU A 68 8.77 -27.13 2.19
CA LEU A 68 8.09 -26.74 0.96
C LEU A 68 8.99 -27.05 -0.26
N GLU A 69 8.35 -27.27 -1.41
CA GLU A 69 9.08 -27.28 -2.68
C GLU A 69 9.70 -25.88 -2.93
N PRO A 70 10.83 -25.77 -3.66
CA PRO A 70 11.56 -24.51 -3.79
C PRO A 70 10.72 -23.32 -4.26
N GLN A 71 9.78 -23.54 -5.20
CA GLN A 71 8.86 -22.51 -5.68
C GLN A 71 7.95 -21.99 -4.55
N ASN A 72 7.37 -22.91 -3.78
CA ASN A 72 6.46 -22.59 -2.68
C ASN A 72 7.20 -22.01 -1.48
N GLU A 73 8.44 -22.44 -1.23
CA GLU A 73 9.29 -21.87 -0.18
C GLU A 73 9.65 -20.41 -0.49
N MET A 74 10.03 -20.13 -1.74
CA MET A 74 10.33 -18.77 -2.19
C MET A 74 9.09 -17.87 -2.03
N GLN A 75 7.93 -18.31 -2.55
CA GLN A 75 6.67 -17.58 -2.44
C GLN A 75 6.25 -17.35 -0.98
N TYR A 76 6.35 -18.37 -0.14
CA TYR A 76 6.07 -18.26 1.30
C TYR A 76 6.91 -17.17 1.96
N TRP A 77 8.24 -17.17 1.75
CA TRP A 77 9.10 -16.15 2.37
C TRP A 77 8.85 -14.75 1.80
N MET A 78 8.55 -14.62 0.51
CA MET A 78 8.16 -13.35 -0.09
C MET A 78 6.91 -12.79 0.57
N MET A 79 5.84 -13.58 0.66
CA MET A 79 4.57 -13.16 1.26
C MET A 79 4.69 -12.84 2.76
N VAL A 80 5.44 -13.64 3.53
CA VAL A 80 5.68 -13.32 4.95
C VAL A 80 6.43 -12.00 5.09
N GLY A 81 7.40 -11.71 4.22
CA GLY A 81 8.14 -10.46 4.22
C GLY A 81 7.26 -9.27 3.88
N GLU A 82 6.50 -9.37 2.79
CA GLU A 82 5.50 -8.41 2.35
C GLU A 82 4.49 -8.09 3.46
N VAL A 83 3.85 -9.10 4.04
CA VAL A 83 2.87 -8.91 5.11
C VAL A 83 3.48 -8.24 6.34
N ASN A 84 4.72 -8.56 6.70
CA ASN A 84 5.40 -7.85 7.79
C ASN A 84 5.60 -6.36 7.46
N TYR A 85 5.96 -6.03 6.22
CA TYR A 85 6.09 -4.64 5.79
C TYR A 85 4.74 -3.92 5.78
N ILE A 86 3.69 -4.54 5.25
CA ILE A 86 2.30 -4.01 5.24
C ILE A 86 1.82 -3.71 6.66
N LEU A 87 2.15 -4.58 7.62
CA LEU A 87 1.82 -4.39 9.04
C LEU A 87 2.77 -3.41 9.77
N GLY A 88 3.64 -2.70 9.06
CA GLY A 88 4.52 -1.68 9.60
C GLY A 88 5.74 -2.22 10.36
N ASN A 89 6.23 -3.41 10.01
CA ASN A 89 7.39 -4.08 10.61
C ASN A 89 8.53 -4.28 9.59
N PRO A 90 9.14 -3.19 9.08
CA PRO A 90 10.13 -3.27 8.00
C PRO A 90 11.44 -3.96 8.40
N GLU A 91 11.84 -3.90 9.69
CA GLU A 91 13.04 -4.59 10.16
C GLU A 91 12.84 -6.11 10.17
N GLU A 92 11.69 -6.58 10.63
CA GLU A 92 11.27 -7.96 10.58
C GLU A 92 11.14 -8.46 9.13
N ALA A 93 10.53 -7.65 8.26
CA ALA A 93 10.43 -7.94 6.83
C ALA A 93 11.82 -8.15 6.20
N LEU A 94 12.80 -7.28 6.49
CA LEU A 94 14.18 -7.46 6.01
C LEU A 94 14.84 -8.76 6.49
N VAL A 95 14.56 -9.18 7.73
CA VAL A 95 15.03 -10.48 8.24
C VAL A 95 14.40 -11.62 7.46
N VAL A 96 13.11 -11.53 7.14
CA VAL A 96 12.40 -12.54 6.34
C VAL A 96 12.94 -12.58 4.91
N PHE A 97 13.08 -11.43 4.25
CA PHE A 97 13.62 -11.31 2.89
C PHE A 97 15.05 -11.84 2.76
N SER A 98 15.83 -11.90 3.85
CA SER A 98 17.15 -12.56 3.84
C SER A 98 17.10 -14.08 3.62
N ARG A 99 15.91 -14.69 3.76
CA ARG A 99 15.66 -16.13 3.55
C ARG A 99 15.18 -16.45 2.13
N VAL A 100 14.70 -15.44 1.41
CA VAL A 100 14.21 -15.60 0.03
C VAL A 100 15.37 -15.98 -0.87
N SER A 101 15.17 -17.05 -1.64
CA SER A 101 16.07 -17.47 -2.70
C SER A 101 15.34 -17.32 -4.04
N PRO A 102 15.56 -16.21 -4.79
CA PRO A 102 14.86 -15.97 -6.05
C PRO A 102 15.20 -17.06 -7.07
N ILE A 103 14.21 -17.46 -7.88
CA ILE A 103 14.32 -18.56 -8.84
C ILE A 103 14.60 -18.03 -10.24
N ASN A 104 14.08 -16.85 -10.54
CA ASN A 104 14.26 -16.15 -11.81
C ASN A 104 14.59 -14.66 -11.56
N SER A 105 14.85 -13.91 -12.64
CA SER A 105 15.20 -12.49 -12.56
C SER A 105 14.04 -11.60 -12.11
N SER A 106 12.79 -11.97 -12.42
CA SER A 106 11.60 -11.26 -11.93
C SER A 106 11.56 -11.33 -10.40
N ASP A 107 11.71 -12.53 -9.83
CA ASP A 107 11.71 -12.70 -8.36
C ASP A 107 12.86 -11.91 -7.70
N GLU A 108 14.02 -11.81 -8.36
CA GLU A 108 15.15 -11.02 -7.87
C GLU A 108 14.85 -9.52 -7.89
N ALA A 109 14.17 -9.03 -8.93
CA ALA A 109 13.72 -7.65 -9.04
C ALA A 109 12.70 -7.31 -7.93
N ASP A 110 11.71 -8.19 -7.73
CA ASP A 110 10.67 -8.03 -6.68
C ASP A 110 11.30 -8.03 -5.28
N LEU A 111 12.22 -8.95 -5.01
CA LEU A 111 12.94 -8.98 -3.73
C LEU A 111 13.75 -7.70 -3.51
N HIS A 112 14.35 -7.14 -4.56
CA HIS A 112 15.06 -5.86 -4.48
C HIS A 112 14.11 -4.71 -4.18
N TRP A 113 12.95 -4.67 -4.85
CA TRP A 113 11.91 -3.68 -4.60
C TRP A 113 11.46 -3.68 -3.15
N TRP A 114 11.03 -4.82 -2.63
CA TRP A 114 10.56 -4.95 -1.24
C TRP A 114 11.61 -4.56 -0.20
N ARG A 115 12.88 -4.94 -0.43
CA ARG A 115 13.97 -4.52 0.46
C ARG A 115 14.22 -3.02 0.38
N GLY A 116 14.05 -2.42 -0.80
CA GLY A 116 14.10 -0.98 -1.01
C GLY A 116 13.07 -0.26 -0.16
N LEU A 117 11.80 -0.68 -0.26
CA LEU A 117 10.70 -0.15 0.55
C LEU A 117 10.97 -0.25 2.06
N CYS A 118 11.48 -1.39 2.53
CA CYS A 118 11.81 -1.56 3.95
C CYS A 118 12.96 -0.66 4.40
N HIS A 119 14.05 -0.60 3.62
CA HIS A 119 15.18 0.30 3.91
C HIS A 119 14.73 1.76 3.91
N ASP A 120 13.74 2.08 3.10
CA ASP A 120 13.22 3.41 2.99
C ASP A 120 12.50 3.86 4.27
N HIS A 121 11.55 3.05 4.73
CA HIS A 121 10.80 3.32 5.97
C HIS A 121 11.67 3.39 7.23
N ILE A 122 12.81 2.67 7.28
CA ILE A 122 13.75 2.76 8.41
C ILE A 122 14.74 3.92 8.29
N GLY A 123 14.67 4.70 7.21
CA GLY A 123 15.50 5.89 6.98
C GLY A 123 16.88 5.60 6.38
N ASP A 124 17.17 4.38 5.93
CA ASP A 124 18.43 4.02 5.25
C ASP A 124 18.33 4.29 3.74
N ARG A 125 18.28 5.58 3.41
CA ARG A 125 18.05 6.06 2.02
C ARG A 125 19.06 5.51 1.02
N ALA A 126 20.32 5.40 1.39
CA ALA A 126 21.37 4.91 0.49
C ALA A 126 21.17 3.44 0.14
N ARG A 127 20.72 2.61 1.08
CA ARG A 127 20.37 1.22 0.79
C ARG A 127 19.08 1.10 0.00
N ALA A 128 18.08 1.93 0.30
CA ALA A 128 16.83 1.96 -0.44
C ALA A 128 17.07 2.25 -1.93
N GLU A 129 17.83 3.31 -2.24
CA GLU A 129 18.16 3.69 -3.62
C GLU A 129 18.95 2.59 -4.36
N LEU A 130 19.94 1.98 -3.70
CA LEU A 130 20.68 0.85 -4.29
C LEU A 130 19.76 -0.34 -4.58
N CYS A 131 18.80 -0.61 -3.71
CA CYS A 131 17.82 -1.68 -3.90
C CYS A 131 16.90 -1.37 -5.10
N PHE A 132 16.31 -0.19 -5.17
CA PHE A 132 15.46 0.20 -6.30
C PHE A 132 16.23 0.19 -7.61
N GLN A 133 17.46 0.72 -7.65
CA GLN A 133 18.31 0.68 -8.83
C GLN A 133 18.52 -0.75 -9.33
N LYS A 134 18.86 -1.68 -8.44
CA LYS A 134 19.03 -3.10 -8.81
C LYS A 134 17.74 -3.74 -9.30
N GLY A 135 16.60 -3.37 -8.70
CA GLY A 135 15.29 -3.76 -9.19
C GLY A 135 15.10 -3.35 -10.64
N THR A 136 15.21 -2.04 -10.94
CA THR A 136 15.03 -1.48 -12.29
C THR A 136 16.06 -1.99 -13.31
N GLU A 137 17.31 -2.26 -12.89
CA GLU A 137 18.33 -2.88 -13.74
C GLU A 137 17.94 -4.31 -14.16
N THR A 138 17.21 -5.02 -13.30
CA THR A 138 16.77 -6.40 -13.51
C THR A 138 15.45 -6.47 -14.28
N ASP A 139 14.51 -5.58 -13.95
CA ASP A 139 13.25 -5.37 -14.67
C ASP A 139 13.04 -3.87 -14.97
N PRO A 140 13.27 -3.43 -16.22
CA PRO A 140 13.03 -2.05 -16.64
C PRO A 140 11.56 -1.60 -16.57
N GLY A 141 10.62 -2.51 -16.32
CA GLY A 141 9.22 -2.19 -16.07
C GLY A 141 8.95 -1.58 -14.70
N LEU A 142 9.88 -1.73 -13.74
CA LEU A 142 9.76 -1.11 -12.42
C LEU A 142 9.91 0.42 -12.50
N PRO A 143 9.15 1.19 -11.70
CA PRO A 143 9.19 2.64 -11.74
C PRO A 143 10.60 3.15 -11.36
N SER A 144 11.04 4.20 -12.07
CA SER A 144 12.21 4.99 -11.71
C SER A 144 11.69 6.30 -11.10
N PRO A 145 11.70 6.44 -9.76
CA PRO A 145 10.98 7.52 -9.10
C PRO A 145 11.46 8.91 -9.55
N ALA A 146 10.52 9.84 -9.72
CA ALA A 146 10.85 11.25 -9.95
C ALA A 146 11.35 11.88 -8.64
N ILE A 147 12.64 11.72 -8.33
CA ILE A 147 13.20 12.18 -7.04
C ILE A 147 13.14 13.72 -6.98
N ILE A 148 12.31 14.24 -6.08
CA ILE A 148 12.19 15.67 -5.81
C ILE A 148 12.57 15.98 -4.36
N SER A 149 13.09 17.18 -4.14
CA SER A 149 13.38 17.67 -2.79
C SER A 149 12.10 18.02 -2.03
N GLU A 150 12.18 18.07 -0.71
CA GLU A 150 11.09 18.55 0.16
C GLU A 150 10.61 19.96 -0.23
N LYS A 151 11.54 20.83 -0.67
CA LYS A 151 11.22 22.17 -1.13
C LYS A 151 10.41 22.14 -2.44
N GLU A 152 10.85 21.32 -3.39
CA GLU A 152 10.16 21.15 -4.69
C GLU A 152 8.76 20.55 -4.48
N ALA A 153 8.61 19.58 -3.57
CA ALA A 153 7.29 19.05 -3.21
C ALA A 153 6.38 20.11 -2.61
N PHE A 154 6.89 20.93 -1.69
CA PHE A 154 6.12 22.02 -1.09
C PHE A 154 5.68 23.06 -2.14
N GLU A 155 6.58 23.41 -3.06
CA GLU A 155 6.28 24.33 -4.17
C GLU A 155 5.21 23.72 -5.10
N LEU A 156 5.37 22.46 -5.51
CA LEU A 156 4.44 21.76 -6.40
C LEU A 156 3.05 21.59 -5.78
N VAL A 157 2.96 21.16 -4.52
CA VAL A 157 1.67 21.05 -3.80
C VAL A 157 0.99 22.41 -3.70
N GLY A 158 1.76 23.48 -3.41
CA GLY A 158 1.23 24.83 -3.36
C GLY A 158 0.69 25.33 -4.71
N GLU A 159 1.39 25.01 -5.80
CA GLU A 159 0.94 25.29 -7.18
C GLU A 159 -0.37 24.56 -7.50
N VAL A 160 -0.42 23.25 -7.22
CA VAL A 160 -1.63 22.43 -7.43
C VAL A 160 -2.81 23.01 -6.66
N ILE A 161 -2.62 23.34 -5.38
CA ILE A 161 -3.68 23.97 -4.57
C ILE A 161 -4.12 25.29 -5.20
N ALA A 162 -3.20 26.14 -5.66
CA ALA A 162 -3.55 27.43 -6.29
C ALA A 162 -4.39 27.28 -7.57
N GLU A 163 -4.24 26.16 -8.29
CA GLU A 163 -5.00 25.85 -9.51
C GLU A 163 -6.39 25.24 -9.24
N LEU A 164 -6.65 24.76 -8.02
CA LEU A 164 -7.97 24.26 -7.63
C LEU A 164 -9.05 25.36 -7.69
N PRO A 165 -10.33 25.02 -7.90
CA PRO A 165 -11.42 26.00 -7.86
C PRO A 165 -11.47 26.78 -6.54
N ASP A 166 -11.84 28.07 -6.58
CA ASP A 166 -11.91 28.96 -5.41
C ASP A 166 -12.71 28.37 -4.23
N ALA A 167 -13.76 27.59 -4.51
CA ALA A 167 -14.55 26.93 -3.47
C ALA A 167 -13.73 25.87 -2.73
N ILE A 168 -12.96 25.06 -3.45
CA ILE A 168 -12.12 23.99 -2.88
C ILE A 168 -10.94 24.58 -2.09
N ARG A 169 -10.28 25.61 -2.63
CA ARG A 169 -9.14 26.26 -1.94
C ARG A 169 -9.52 26.81 -0.57
N LYS A 170 -10.72 27.38 -0.43
CA LYS A 170 -11.22 27.90 0.85
C LYS A 170 -11.43 26.81 1.91
N GLU A 171 -11.71 25.59 1.48
CA GLU A 171 -11.89 24.46 2.40
C GLU A 171 -10.53 23.94 2.85
N LEU A 172 -9.53 23.93 1.95
CA LEU A 172 -8.14 23.64 2.30
C LEU A 172 -7.49 24.70 3.21
N ASP A 173 -7.97 25.95 3.21
CA ASP A 173 -7.54 26.96 4.20
C ASP A 173 -7.88 26.55 5.65
N GLU A 174 -8.90 25.71 5.83
CA GLU A 174 -9.35 25.22 7.15
C GLU A 174 -8.75 23.85 7.52
N VAL A 175 -8.13 23.15 6.56
CA VAL A 175 -7.51 21.83 6.73
C VAL A 175 -6.05 21.87 6.32
N PRO A 176 -5.10 21.98 7.28
CA PRO A 176 -3.68 21.99 6.98
C PRO A 176 -3.25 20.80 6.13
N VAL A 177 -2.51 21.10 5.06
CA VAL A 177 -1.82 20.10 4.23
C VAL A 177 -0.38 19.94 4.74
N VAL A 178 -0.03 18.73 5.15
CA VAL A 178 1.28 18.36 5.67
C VAL A 178 1.96 17.46 4.65
N ILE A 179 3.19 17.76 4.29
CA ILE A 179 3.99 16.93 3.38
C ILE A 179 4.99 16.15 4.21
N GLU A 180 4.94 14.83 4.09
CA GLU A 180 5.87 13.91 4.74
C GLU A 180 6.52 13.01 3.70
N ASP A 181 7.66 12.41 4.05
CA ASP A 181 8.34 11.49 3.13
C ASP A 181 7.51 10.21 2.93
N LEU A 182 7.01 9.62 4.02
CA LEU A 182 6.34 8.31 4.07
C LEU A 182 5.33 8.28 5.22
N PRO A 183 4.30 7.42 5.18
CA PRO A 183 3.40 7.22 6.31
C PRO A 183 4.17 6.75 7.56
N PRO A 184 3.93 7.35 8.73
CA PRO A 184 4.62 6.94 9.95
C PRO A 184 4.33 5.47 10.31
N LEU A 185 5.38 4.71 10.65
CA LEU A 185 5.24 3.29 11.02
C LEU A 185 4.31 3.06 12.22
N GLU A 186 4.17 4.03 13.12
CA GLU A 186 3.21 3.95 14.23
C GLU A 186 1.76 3.95 13.73
N VAL A 187 1.44 4.79 12.74
CA VAL A 187 0.12 4.85 12.11
C VAL A 187 -0.20 3.50 11.46
N ILE A 188 0.70 3.01 10.60
CA ILE A 188 0.57 1.71 9.91
C ILE A 188 0.39 0.56 10.92
N ARG A 189 1.23 0.48 11.95
CA ARG A 189 1.12 -0.59 12.97
C ARG A 189 -0.20 -0.54 13.73
N SER A 190 -0.65 0.67 14.08
CA SER A 190 -1.88 0.84 14.86
C SER A 190 -3.15 0.54 14.07
N SER A 191 -3.11 0.66 12.74
CA SER A 191 -4.23 0.40 11.84
C SER A 191 -4.46 -1.09 11.58
N LEU A 192 -3.51 -1.96 11.94
CA LEU A 192 -3.58 -3.42 11.77
C LEU A 192 -3.89 -3.88 10.32
N GLY A 193 -3.40 -3.12 9.34
CA GLY A 193 -3.61 -3.39 7.91
C GLY A 193 -4.59 -2.45 7.20
N GLU A 194 -5.35 -1.61 7.93
CA GLU A 194 -6.26 -0.64 7.28
C GLU A 194 -5.52 0.49 6.53
N VAL A 195 -4.36 0.93 7.03
CA VAL A 195 -3.48 1.89 6.39
C VAL A 195 -2.33 1.15 5.73
N HIS A 196 -2.34 1.07 4.41
CA HIS A 196 -1.24 0.48 3.64
C HIS A 196 0.00 1.39 3.65
N PRO A 197 1.24 0.87 3.71
CA PRO A 197 2.45 1.71 3.65
C PRO A 197 2.61 2.53 2.37
N ASP A 198 1.94 2.14 1.29
CA ASP A 198 2.06 2.79 -0.03
C ASP A 198 0.95 3.83 -0.32
N ILE A 199 0.07 4.15 0.64
CA ILE A 199 -0.93 5.22 0.46
C ILE A 199 -0.28 6.54 0.05
N LEU A 200 -0.91 7.30 -0.83
CA LEU A 200 -0.35 8.56 -1.37
C LEU A 200 -0.71 9.75 -0.49
N GLY A 201 -1.87 9.70 0.15
CA GLY A 201 -2.36 10.67 1.11
C GLY A 201 -2.99 9.98 2.32
N LEU A 202 -3.25 10.77 3.37
CA LEU A 202 -4.07 10.35 4.50
C LEU A 202 -4.74 11.56 5.15
N TYR A 203 -6.06 11.56 5.17
CA TYR A 203 -6.84 12.45 6.01
C TYR A 203 -6.81 11.97 7.46
N THR A 204 -6.39 12.85 8.38
CA THR A 204 -6.43 12.62 9.82
C THR A 204 -7.38 13.61 10.50
N GLY A 205 -8.10 13.14 11.52
CA GLY A 205 -9.09 13.94 12.27
C GLY A 205 -10.53 13.47 12.04
N GLN A 206 -11.47 14.16 12.68
CA GLN A 206 -12.90 13.83 12.59
C GLN A 206 -13.50 14.39 11.29
N SER A 207 -14.27 13.59 10.54
CA SER A 207 -14.95 14.07 9.32
C SER A 207 -15.95 15.20 9.66
N LEU A 208 -16.31 16.05 8.69
CA LEU A 208 -17.28 17.14 8.93
C LEU A 208 -18.64 16.63 9.44
N GLN A 209 -19.01 15.40 9.08
CA GLN A 209 -20.29 14.78 9.40
C GLN A 209 -20.34 14.25 10.84
N GLU A 210 -19.19 13.95 11.43
CA GLU A 210 -19.05 13.42 12.79
C GLU A 210 -18.90 14.51 13.86
N ARG A 211 -18.70 15.78 13.46
CA ARG A 211 -18.52 16.92 14.39
C ARG A 211 -19.77 17.14 15.26
N SER A 212 -19.71 16.71 16.52
CA SER A 212 -20.67 17.06 17.58
C SER A 212 -20.17 18.26 18.40
N TRP A 213 -21.07 19.15 18.82
CA TRP A 213 -20.77 20.38 19.59
C TRP A 213 -20.13 20.15 20.98
N LEU A 214 -19.87 18.90 21.39
CA LEU A 214 -19.43 18.52 22.74
C LEU A 214 -17.99 17.97 22.82
N ASP A 215 -17.27 17.80 21.70
CA ASP A 215 -16.02 17.04 21.69
C ASP A 215 -14.76 17.91 21.85
N ALA A 216 -14.45 18.27 23.10
CA ALA A 216 -13.19 18.90 23.48
C ALA A 216 -12.11 17.83 23.71
N GLY A 217 -11.21 17.60 22.75
CA GLY A 217 -10.03 16.75 22.97
C GLY A 217 -9.26 16.22 21.77
N TRP A 218 -9.68 16.47 20.53
CA TRP A 218 -9.06 15.88 19.34
C TRP A 218 -8.12 16.85 18.61
N ALA A 219 -7.10 16.31 17.95
CA ALA A 219 -6.22 17.07 17.08
C ALA A 219 -7.03 17.68 15.91
N PRO A 220 -6.67 18.90 15.44
CA PRO A 220 -7.31 19.48 14.26
C PRO A 220 -7.15 18.56 13.05
N SER A 221 -8.16 18.54 12.18
CA SER A 221 -8.11 17.78 10.93
C SER A 221 -6.93 18.21 10.07
N SER A 222 -6.25 17.28 9.40
CA SER A 222 -5.18 17.58 8.46
C SER A 222 -5.15 16.57 7.32
N ILE A 223 -4.65 16.99 6.16
CA ILE A 223 -4.36 16.12 5.02
C ILE A 223 -2.86 15.89 5.00
N HIS A 224 -2.43 14.64 5.05
CA HIS A 224 -1.04 14.25 4.88
C HIS A 224 -0.82 13.83 3.44
N ILE A 225 0.29 14.26 2.85
CA ILE A 225 0.74 13.87 1.51
C ILE A 225 2.10 13.20 1.64
N PHE A 226 2.23 11.98 1.12
CA PHE A 226 3.44 11.17 1.24
C PHE A 226 4.28 11.25 -0.02
N ARG A 227 5.22 12.23 -0.01
CA ARG A 227 6.05 12.59 -1.16
C ARG A 227 6.68 11.38 -1.83
N ARG A 228 7.27 10.47 -1.08
CA ARG A 228 8.07 9.38 -1.66
C ARG A 228 7.23 8.22 -2.18
N ASN A 229 6.00 8.08 -1.68
CA ASN A 229 5.03 7.17 -2.27
C ASN A 229 4.59 7.73 -3.64
N LEU A 230 4.28 9.03 -3.70
CA LEU A 230 3.97 9.73 -4.95
C LEU A 230 5.12 9.68 -5.98
N GLU A 231 6.37 9.88 -5.53
CA GLU A 231 7.56 9.74 -6.38
C GLU A 231 7.64 8.34 -7.02
N ARG A 232 7.26 7.29 -6.28
CA ARG A 232 7.27 5.89 -6.76
C ARG A 232 6.07 5.55 -7.65
N ALA A 233 4.94 6.21 -7.44
CA ALA A 233 3.71 6.00 -8.22
C ALA A 233 3.74 6.69 -9.59
N THR A 234 4.70 7.59 -9.83
CA THR A 234 4.73 8.47 -11.01
C THR A 234 6.04 8.37 -11.79
N LEU A 235 5.98 8.58 -13.11
CA LEU A 235 7.15 8.47 -14.00
C LEU A 235 7.80 9.81 -14.34
N ASP A 236 7.05 10.90 -14.24
CA ASP A 236 7.48 12.25 -14.60
C ASP A 236 6.76 13.32 -13.76
N GLU A 237 7.22 14.57 -13.87
CA GLU A 237 6.68 15.69 -13.09
C GLU A 237 5.20 16.00 -13.42
N ASP A 238 4.77 15.77 -14.66
CA ASP A 238 3.38 16.03 -15.07
C ASP A 238 2.43 15.01 -14.43
N GLN A 239 2.81 13.72 -14.43
CA GLN A 239 2.11 12.68 -13.68
C GLN A 239 2.12 12.96 -12.19
N LEU A 240 3.27 13.36 -11.62
CA LEU A 240 3.37 13.70 -10.21
C LEU A 240 2.42 14.85 -9.81
N ARG A 241 2.32 15.88 -10.66
CA ARG A 241 1.40 17.01 -10.46
C ARG A 241 -0.06 16.55 -10.46
N GLU A 242 -0.44 15.71 -11.42
CA GLU A 242 -1.80 15.17 -11.50
C GLU A 242 -2.11 14.25 -10.32
N GLU A 243 -1.18 13.39 -9.94
CA GLU A 243 -1.35 12.45 -8.82
C GLU A 243 -1.50 13.20 -7.48
N ILE A 244 -0.72 14.27 -7.26
CA ILE A 244 -0.90 15.16 -6.10
C ILE A 244 -2.30 15.79 -6.11
N ARG A 245 -2.79 16.20 -7.28
CA ARG A 245 -4.13 16.79 -7.43
C ARG A 245 -5.21 15.78 -7.09
N ILE A 246 -5.13 14.56 -7.63
CA ILE A 246 -6.07 13.47 -7.37
C ILE A 246 -6.07 13.15 -5.88
N THR A 247 -4.89 12.91 -5.30
CA THR A 247 -4.71 12.60 -3.89
C THR A 247 -5.32 13.69 -2.99
N LEU A 248 -5.02 14.97 -3.23
CA LEU A 248 -5.59 16.07 -2.43
C LEU A 248 -7.12 16.12 -2.49
N LEU A 249 -7.70 15.90 -3.67
CA LEU A 249 -9.15 15.91 -3.85
C LEU A 249 -9.82 14.68 -3.24
N HIS A 250 -9.16 13.51 -3.31
CA HIS A 250 -9.58 12.28 -2.66
C HIS A 250 -9.67 12.49 -1.13
N GLU A 251 -8.58 12.94 -0.49
CA GLU A 251 -8.53 13.16 0.96
C GLU A 251 -9.52 14.25 1.41
N LEU A 252 -9.69 15.29 0.60
CA LEU A 252 -10.69 16.31 0.86
C LEU A 252 -12.13 15.77 0.68
N GLY A 253 -12.34 14.83 -0.23
CA GLY A 253 -13.62 14.12 -0.37
C GLY A 253 -13.98 13.35 0.90
N HIS A 254 -13.03 12.63 1.50
CA HIS A 254 -13.23 12.01 2.81
C HIS A 254 -13.49 13.03 3.93
N HIS A 255 -12.85 14.20 3.88
CA HIS A 255 -13.17 15.30 4.81
C HIS A 255 -14.66 15.70 4.73
N PHE A 256 -15.23 15.71 3.52
CA PHE A 256 -16.66 15.93 3.27
C PHE A 256 -17.53 14.70 3.54
N GLY A 257 -16.93 13.54 3.83
CA GLY A 257 -17.55 12.25 4.08
C GLY A 257 -18.14 11.60 2.84
N LEU A 258 -17.44 11.71 1.72
CA LEU A 258 -17.60 10.84 0.55
C LEU A 258 -16.94 9.49 0.84
N ASP A 259 -17.55 8.41 0.37
CA ASP A 259 -16.97 7.06 0.39
C ASP A 259 -16.18 6.77 -0.90
N GLU A 260 -15.55 5.60 -0.97
CA GLU A 260 -14.75 5.17 -2.14
C GLU A 260 -15.60 5.11 -3.42
N GLU A 261 -16.87 4.69 -3.33
CA GLU A 261 -17.75 4.61 -4.50
C GLU A 261 -18.08 6.00 -5.06
N ASP A 262 -18.27 6.98 -4.18
CA ASP A 262 -18.45 8.39 -4.55
C ASP A 262 -17.19 8.97 -5.20
N LEU A 263 -16.00 8.63 -4.69
CA LEU A 263 -14.71 9.11 -5.20
C LEU A 263 -14.38 8.52 -6.58
N ASP A 264 -14.60 7.21 -6.78
CA ASP A 264 -14.41 6.55 -8.08
C ASP A 264 -15.30 7.18 -9.16
N GLN A 265 -16.57 7.47 -8.85
CA GLN A 265 -17.48 8.16 -9.76
C GLN A 265 -17.01 9.56 -10.17
N LEU A 266 -16.18 10.20 -9.35
CA LEU A 266 -15.56 11.49 -9.62
C LEU A 266 -14.21 11.37 -10.34
N GLY A 267 -13.71 10.14 -10.56
CA GLY A 267 -12.40 9.87 -11.12
C GLY A 267 -11.27 10.18 -10.14
N LEU A 268 -11.52 9.97 -8.85
CA LEU A 268 -10.59 10.25 -7.74
C LEU A 268 -10.18 8.99 -6.96
N ALA A 269 -10.58 7.80 -7.40
CA ALA A 269 -10.14 6.51 -6.84
C ALA A 269 -8.85 6.00 -7.49
#